data_AF-A0A935L500-F1
#
_entry.id   AF-A0A935L500-F1
#
_cell.length_a   1.000
_cell.length_b   1.000
_cell.length_c   1.000
_cell.angle_alpha   90.00
_cell.angle_beta   90.00
_cell.angle_gamma   90.00
#
_symmetry.space_group_name_H-M   'P 1'
#
loop_
_entity.id
_entity.type
_entity.pdbx_description
1 polymer ?
#
loop_
_entity_poly.entity_id
_entity_poly.type
_entity_poly.pdbx_seq_one_letter_code
_entity_poly.pdbx_strand_id
1 'polypeptide(L)'
;MSILVPFLVFAIGVSHGVQMISGWMGEVMYGGDTDAQGRPVVPAPEIPHGVDSMEAAQRTFRRLLMPGALAVITTSVSFATILLIEIGIVRETAVTASIGMAIMLFTKMILLPVMLSYVKINDLEGYRRRHRESEVRRDPVWRFIARATETKPALFILALVTVLTVFGIVKGRELAIGDLHAGIPELRPEARYNLDSKRDCPEVLDRRRQTVGDRGGPEQCLRGLRHHEGDGSIRLVRP
;
A
#
# COMPACT_ATOMS: atom_id res chain seq x y z
N MET A 1 -5.33 -13.65 -2.16
CA MET A 1 -4.46 -12.89 -1.23
C MET A 1 -2.95 -12.96 -1.56
N SER A 2 -2.47 -13.87 -2.41
CA SER A 2 -1.03 -14.05 -2.68
C SER A 2 -0.34 -12.90 -3.43
N ILE A 3 -1.08 -12.07 -4.19
CA ILE A 3 -0.50 -10.99 -4.99
C ILE A 3 -0.38 -9.66 -4.24
N LEU A 4 -1.16 -9.47 -3.17
CA LEU A 4 -1.28 -8.18 -2.48
C LEU A 4 0.00 -7.86 -1.69
N VAL A 5 0.53 -8.84 -0.97
CA VAL A 5 1.75 -8.68 -0.15
C VAL A 5 2.97 -8.28 -1.00
N PRO A 6 3.31 -9.00 -2.08
CA PRO A 6 4.43 -8.60 -2.95
C PRO A 6 4.23 -7.22 -3.57
N PHE A 7 3.02 -6.90 -4.02
CA PHE A 7 2.70 -5.59 -4.58
C PHE A 7 2.92 -4.46 -3.58
N LEU A 8 2.44 -4.64 -2.34
CA LEU A 8 2.54 -3.62 -1.29
C LEU A 8 4.00 -3.39 -0.87
N VAL A 9 4.76 -4.48 -0.67
CA VAL A 9 6.20 -4.41 -0.38
C VAL A 9 6.93 -3.69 -1.52
N PHE A 10 6.65 -4.04 -2.77
CA PHE A 10 7.25 -3.38 -3.94
C PHE A 10 6.92 -1.88 -4.00
N ALA A 11 5.65 -1.50 -3.86
CA ALA A 11 5.20 -0.11 -3.93
C ALA A 11 5.86 0.76 -2.86
N ILE A 12 5.96 0.27 -1.62
CA ILE A 12 6.64 0.96 -0.52
C ILE A 12 8.14 1.08 -0.81
N GLY A 13 8.76 0.00 -1.30
CA GLY A 13 10.18 -0.02 -1.68
C GLY A 13 10.52 1.03 -2.73
N VAL A 14 9.73 1.10 -3.82
CA VAL A 14 9.91 2.08 -4.90
C VAL A 14 9.73 3.51 -4.38
N SER A 15 8.69 3.77 -3.59
CA SER A 15 8.43 5.12 -3.05
C SER A 15 9.62 5.67 -2.25
N HIS A 16 10.13 4.88 -1.29
CA HIS A 16 11.30 5.29 -0.50
C HIS A 16 12.61 5.29 -1.30
N GLY A 17 12.76 4.38 -2.27
CA GLY A 17 13.91 4.39 -3.17
C GLY A 17 13.98 5.66 -4.00
N VAL A 18 12.85 6.10 -4.56
CA VAL A 18 12.76 7.36 -5.31
C VAL A 18 13.05 8.57 -4.41
N GLN A 19 12.58 8.57 -3.15
CA GLN A 19 12.92 9.62 -2.18
C GLN A 19 14.43 9.72 -1.96
N MET A 20 15.11 8.59 -1.80
CA MET A 20 16.56 8.55 -1.60
C MET A 20 17.33 9.00 -2.84
N ILE A 21 16.95 8.53 -4.03
CA ILE A 21 17.59 8.94 -5.29
C ILE A 21 17.39 10.43 -5.54
N SER A 22 16.18 10.96 -5.28
CA SER A 22 15.87 12.38 -5.48
C SER A 22 16.63 13.26 -4.50
N GLY A 23 16.74 12.85 -3.23
CA GLY A 23 17.55 13.55 -2.23
C GLY A 23 19.04 13.55 -2.59
N TRP A 24 19.57 12.39 -2.98
CA TRP A 24 20.97 12.26 -3.44
C TRP A 24 21.25 13.13 -4.66
N MET A 25 20.34 13.12 -5.64
CA MET A 25 20.44 13.96 -6.83
C MET A 25 20.45 15.45 -6.44
N GLY A 26 19.61 15.87 -5.50
CA GLY A 26 19.62 17.23 -4.97
C GLY A 26 20.99 17.64 -4.39
N GLU A 27 21.61 16.76 -3.60
CA GLU A 27 22.95 17.01 -3.02
C GLU A 27 24.05 17.07 -4.09
N VAL A 28 24.06 16.16 -5.07
CA VAL A 28 25.05 16.16 -6.16
C VAL A 28 24.90 17.40 -7.04
N MET A 29 23.66 17.86 -7.24
CA MET A 29 23.36 18.93 -8.18
C MET A 29 23.53 20.31 -7.59
N TYR A 30 23.07 20.52 -6.35
CA TYR A 30 23.02 21.84 -5.76
C TYR A 30 23.97 21.98 -4.58
N GLY A 31 24.40 20.87 -3.96
CA GLY A 31 25.07 20.86 -2.68
C GLY A 31 24.08 21.33 -1.63
N GLY A 32 23.65 20.46 -0.72
CA GLY A 32 22.74 20.87 0.32
C GLY A 32 23.42 21.87 1.25
N ASP A 33 23.33 23.16 0.96
CA ASP A 33 23.65 24.19 1.91
C ASP A 33 22.62 24.08 3.03
N THR A 34 23.10 23.59 4.16
CA THR A 34 22.41 23.69 5.43
C THR A 34 23.02 24.85 6.20
N ASP A 35 22.17 25.69 6.78
CA ASP A 35 22.63 26.71 7.73
C ASP A 35 23.36 26.04 8.91
N ALA A 36 23.97 26.84 9.80
CA ALA A 36 24.68 26.33 10.98
C ALA A 36 23.80 25.48 11.93
N GLN A 37 22.49 25.44 11.69
CA GLN A 37 21.47 24.70 12.44
C GLN A 37 20.93 23.48 11.66
N GLY A 38 21.50 23.15 10.49
CA GLY A 38 21.09 21.98 9.72
C GLY A 38 19.83 22.17 8.89
N ARG A 39 19.36 23.40 8.66
CA ARG A 39 18.16 23.72 7.87
C ARG A 39 18.53 24.05 6.43
N PRO A 40 17.78 23.58 5.43
CA PRO A 40 18.06 23.87 4.02
C PRO A 40 18.03 25.38 3.76
N VAL A 41 19.09 25.91 3.14
CA VAL A 41 19.19 27.32 2.76
C VAL A 41 18.23 27.60 1.61
N VAL A 42 17.26 28.47 1.86
CA VAL A 42 16.32 29.01 0.87
C VAL A 42 16.41 30.54 0.95
N PRO A 43 16.72 31.26 -0.16
CA PRO A 43 16.87 30.77 -1.53
C PRO A 43 18.19 30.03 -1.77
N ALA A 44 18.19 29.09 -2.73
CA ALA A 44 19.40 28.38 -3.14
C ALA A 44 20.48 29.38 -3.61
N PRO A 45 21.78 29.11 -3.35
CA PRO A 45 22.87 29.96 -3.82
C PRO A 45 22.80 30.16 -5.34
N GLU A 46 23.16 31.36 -5.83
CA GLU A 46 23.18 31.67 -7.28
C GLU A 46 24.14 30.75 -8.07
N ILE A 47 25.18 30.24 -7.40
CA ILE A 47 26.14 29.28 -7.96
C ILE A 47 26.05 27.97 -7.14
N PRO A 48 25.47 26.89 -7.70
CA PRO A 48 25.32 25.64 -6.96
C PRO A 48 26.65 24.88 -6.84
N HIS A 49 27.19 24.76 -5.63
CA HIS A 49 28.33 23.91 -5.30
C HIS A 49 27.88 22.49 -4.95
N GLY A 50 27.57 21.70 -5.97
CA GLY A 50 27.34 20.26 -5.85
C GLY A 50 28.46 19.54 -5.10
N VAL A 51 28.13 18.51 -4.31
CA VAL A 51 29.11 17.68 -3.61
C VAL A 51 29.39 16.37 -4.35
N ASP A 52 30.52 15.73 -4.05
CA ASP A 52 30.87 14.43 -4.63
C ASP A 52 29.82 13.37 -4.27
N SER A 53 29.70 12.34 -5.11
CA SER A 53 28.70 11.28 -4.99
C SER A 53 28.72 10.57 -3.63
N MET A 54 29.92 10.31 -3.09
CA MET A 54 30.08 9.70 -1.77
C MET A 54 29.52 10.61 -0.67
N GLU A 55 29.84 11.89 -0.73
CA GLU A 55 29.38 12.86 0.26
C GLU A 55 27.86 13.09 0.17
N ALA A 56 27.32 13.19 -1.06
CA ALA A 56 25.89 13.27 -1.32
C ALA A 56 25.14 12.05 -0.75
N ALA A 57 25.69 10.85 -0.92
CA ALA A 57 25.09 9.62 -0.41
C ALA A 57 25.06 9.61 1.12
N GLN A 58 26.15 10.03 1.79
CA GLN A 58 26.21 10.11 3.24
C GLN A 58 25.24 11.15 3.82
N ARG A 59 25.19 12.36 3.24
CA ARG A 59 24.29 13.43 3.68
C ARG A 59 22.82 13.02 3.54
N THR A 60 22.47 12.47 2.38
CA THR A 60 21.12 11.98 2.10
C THR A 60 20.74 10.82 3.02
N PHE A 61 21.66 9.87 3.22
CA PHE A 61 21.44 8.75 4.14
C PHE A 61 21.16 9.24 5.56
N ARG A 62 21.97 10.16 6.11
CA ARG A 62 21.75 10.70 7.47
C ARG A 62 20.41 11.40 7.62
N ARG A 63 19.98 12.17 6.61
CA ARG A 63 18.68 12.87 6.60
C ARG A 63 17.51 11.90 6.53
N LEU A 64 17.61 10.86 5.71
CA LEU A 64 16.52 9.91 5.48
C LEU A 64 16.54 8.70 6.43
N LEU A 65 17.63 8.47 7.17
CA LEU A 65 17.79 7.32 8.04
C LEU A 65 16.69 7.28 9.11
N MET A 66 16.52 8.38 9.84
CA MET A 66 15.51 8.48 10.91
C MET A 66 14.07 8.38 10.38
N PRO A 67 13.60 9.25 9.48
CA PRO A 67 12.22 9.16 8.99
C PRO A 67 11.97 7.87 8.19
N GLY A 68 12.96 7.38 7.45
CA GLY A 68 12.86 6.17 6.66
C GLY A 68 12.80 4.90 7.50
N ALA A 69 13.65 4.78 8.54
CA ALA A 69 13.63 3.65 9.45
C ALA A 69 12.33 3.61 10.25
N LEU A 70 11.88 4.75 10.78
CA LEU A 70 10.62 4.84 11.52
C LEU A 70 9.43 4.41 10.67
N ALA A 71 9.34 4.89 9.41
CA ALA A 71 8.27 4.49 8.50
C ALA A 71 8.23 2.96 8.26
N VAL A 72 9.39 2.32 8.10
CA VAL A 72 9.46 0.86 7.93
C VAL A 72 9.08 0.12 9.19
N ILE A 73 9.61 0.54 10.34
CA ILE A 73 9.34 -0.12 11.62
C ILE A 73 7.85 -0.06 11.93
N THR A 74 7.20 1.10 11.77
CA THR A 74 5.74 1.23 11.96
C THR A 74 4.98 0.31 11.02
N THR A 75 5.41 0.20 9.76
CA THR A 75 4.77 -0.69 8.79
C THR A 75 4.97 -2.16 9.15
N SER A 76 6.17 -2.55 9.57
CA SER A 76 6.49 -3.90 10.02
C SER A 76 5.68 -4.31 11.25
N VAL A 77 5.53 -3.41 12.24
CA VAL A 77 4.66 -3.63 13.40
C VAL A 77 3.21 -3.78 12.97
N SER A 78 2.73 -2.97 12.02
CA SER A 78 1.37 -3.09 11.48
C SER A 78 1.12 -4.49 10.89
N PHE A 79 2.06 -5.01 10.11
CA PHE A 79 1.96 -6.39 9.61
C PHE A 79 2.06 -7.45 10.72
N ALA A 80 2.91 -7.23 11.72
CA ALA A 80 3.02 -8.14 12.86
C ALA A 80 1.71 -8.22 13.65
N THR A 81 0.96 -7.13 13.80
CA THR A 81 -0.35 -7.16 14.49
C THR A 81 -1.39 -8.02 13.77
N ILE A 82 -1.29 -8.19 12.46
CA ILE A 82 -2.18 -9.09 11.69
C ILE A 82 -2.01 -10.56 12.13
N LEU A 83 -0.86 -10.95 12.67
CA LEU A 83 -0.62 -12.31 13.20
C LEU A 83 -1.53 -12.66 14.39
N LEU A 84 -2.08 -11.66 15.09
CA LEU A 84 -3.02 -11.85 16.20
C LEU A 84 -4.38 -12.39 15.73
N ILE A 85 -4.70 -12.28 14.44
CA ILE A 85 -5.95 -12.78 13.87
C ILE A 85 -5.83 -14.30 13.67
N GLU A 86 -6.75 -15.07 14.23
CA GLU A 86 -6.76 -16.54 14.19
C GLU A 86 -7.35 -17.10 12.88
N ILE A 87 -6.87 -16.62 11.74
CA ILE A 87 -7.26 -17.12 10.41
C ILE A 87 -6.00 -17.59 9.68
N GLY A 88 -5.93 -18.89 9.33
CA GLY A 88 -4.71 -19.52 8.77
C GLY A 88 -4.13 -18.78 7.55
N ILE A 89 -4.97 -18.47 6.57
CA ILE A 89 -4.58 -17.75 5.34
C ILE A 89 -3.99 -16.36 5.66
N VAL A 90 -4.53 -15.68 6.67
CA VAL A 90 -4.09 -14.34 7.08
C VAL A 90 -2.72 -14.42 7.76
N ARG A 91 -2.50 -15.44 8.60
CA ARG A 91 -1.21 -15.64 9.28
C ARG A 91 -0.09 -15.98 8.29
N GLU A 92 -0.35 -16.87 7.33
CA GLU A 92 0.63 -17.23 6.28
C GLU A 92 1.06 -16.03 5.43
N THR A 93 0.09 -15.18 5.06
CA THR A 93 0.37 -13.95 4.29
C THR A 93 1.11 -12.91 5.13
N ALA A 94 0.82 -12.79 6.43
CA ALA A 94 1.51 -11.88 7.34
C ALA A 94 2.98 -12.28 7.60
N VAL A 95 3.30 -13.58 7.68
CA VAL A 95 4.68 -14.07 7.78
C VAL A 95 5.48 -13.67 6.53
N THR A 96 4.92 -13.93 5.35
CA THR A 96 5.55 -13.54 4.07
C THR A 96 5.76 -12.02 3.99
N ALA A 97 4.77 -11.23 4.43
CA ALA A 97 4.87 -9.77 4.46
C ALA A 97 6.00 -9.30 5.39
N SER A 98 6.11 -9.88 6.58
CA SER A 98 7.13 -9.52 7.57
C SER A 98 8.55 -9.77 7.05
N ILE A 99 8.77 -10.92 6.38
CA ILE A 99 10.05 -11.22 5.70
C ILE A 99 10.33 -10.20 4.60
N GLY A 100 9.32 -9.88 3.77
CA GLY A 100 9.44 -8.88 2.72
C GLY A 100 9.81 -7.49 3.25
N MET A 101 9.22 -7.07 4.37
CA MET A 101 9.57 -5.81 5.04
C MET A 101 10.99 -5.80 5.60
N ALA A 102 11.46 -6.93 6.16
CA ALA A 102 12.84 -7.05 6.64
C ALA A 102 13.86 -6.96 5.49
N ILE A 103 13.60 -7.65 4.37
CA ILE A 103 14.43 -7.55 3.16
C ILE A 103 14.41 -6.12 2.63
N MET A 104 13.24 -5.49 2.55
CA MET A 104 13.11 -4.10 2.10
C MET A 104 13.93 -3.14 2.97
N LEU A 105 13.89 -3.30 4.30
CA LEU A 105 14.68 -2.51 5.23
C LEU A 105 16.17 -2.60 4.86
N PHE A 106 16.68 -3.83 4.72
CA PHE A 106 18.09 -4.06 4.38
C PHE A 106 18.45 -3.45 3.01
N THR A 107 17.66 -3.73 1.97
CA THR A 107 17.95 -3.27 0.61
C THR A 107 17.94 -1.75 0.51
N LYS A 108 16.95 -1.07 1.07
CA LYS A 108 16.85 0.39 0.90
C LYS A 108 17.73 1.18 1.87
N MET A 109 18.04 0.64 3.05
CA MET A 109 18.91 1.33 4.02
C MET A 109 20.39 1.09 3.73
N ILE A 110 20.78 -0.06 3.20
CA ILE A 110 22.20 -0.41 3.04
C ILE A 110 22.57 -0.46 1.56
N LEU A 111 21.89 -1.27 0.76
CA LEU A 111 22.28 -1.47 -0.63
C LEU A 111 22.14 -0.19 -1.45
N LEU A 112 21.06 0.57 -1.28
CA LEU A 112 20.80 1.75 -2.09
C LEU A 112 21.79 2.92 -1.86
N PRO A 113 22.11 3.33 -0.61
CA PRO A 113 23.15 4.35 -0.38
C PRO A 113 24.53 3.92 -0.85
N VAL A 114 24.87 2.63 -0.66
CA VAL A 114 26.16 2.07 -1.11
C VAL A 114 26.22 2.09 -2.63
N MET A 115 25.15 1.70 -3.33
CA MET A 115 25.15 1.75 -4.79
C MET A 115 25.28 3.19 -5.29
N LEU A 116 24.54 4.13 -4.67
CA LEU A 116 24.60 5.54 -5.04
C LEU A 116 25.98 6.16 -4.83
N SER A 117 26.74 5.75 -3.82
CA SER A 117 28.09 6.29 -3.57
C SER A 117 29.10 5.95 -4.67
N TYR A 118 28.85 4.92 -5.48
CA TYR A 118 29.67 4.55 -6.64
C TYR A 118 29.19 5.20 -7.95
N VAL A 119 27.98 5.77 -7.98
CA VAL A 119 27.44 6.40 -9.19
C VAL A 119 28.12 7.74 -9.40
N LYS A 120 28.71 7.94 -10.59
CA LYS A 120 29.27 9.24 -11.01
C LYS A 120 28.48 9.80 -12.17
N ILE A 121 28.23 11.11 -12.15
CA ILE A 121 27.53 11.82 -13.22
C ILE A 121 28.60 12.49 -14.10
N ASN A 122 28.74 12.02 -15.35
CA ASN A 122 29.77 12.50 -16.27
C ASN A 122 29.52 13.93 -16.79
N ASP A 123 28.26 14.33 -16.93
CA ASP A 123 27.84 15.65 -17.43
C ASP A 123 26.86 16.30 -16.44
N LEU A 124 27.42 16.86 -15.36
CA LEU A 124 26.63 17.47 -14.30
C LEU A 124 25.91 18.74 -14.78
N GLU A 125 26.55 19.54 -15.62
CA GLU A 125 26.02 20.81 -16.12
C GLU A 125 24.90 20.61 -17.15
N GLY A 126 25.05 19.67 -18.08
CA GLY A 126 23.99 19.29 -19.01
C GLY A 126 22.83 18.57 -18.31
N TYR A 127 23.08 17.86 -17.21
CA TYR A 127 22.01 17.35 -16.36
C TYR A 127 21.28 18.48 -15.60
N ARG A 128 22.01 19.49 -15.08
CA ARG A 128 21.43 20.70 -14.43
C ARG A 128 20.51 21.45 -15.39
N ARG A 129 20.96 21.66 -16.62
CA ARG A 129 20.15 22.35 -17.64
C ARG A 129 18.85 21.61 -17.93
N ARG A 130 18.92 20.30 -18.17
CA ARG A 130 17.73 19.46 -18.41
C ARG A 130 16.78 19.43 -17.22
N HIS A 131 17.31 19.37 -15.99
CA HIS A 131 16.48 19.40 -14.78
C HIS A 131 15.76 20.74 -14.65
N ARG A 132 16.45 21.86 -14.85
CA ARG A 132 15.86 23.21 -14.81
C ARG A 132 14.79 23.41 -15.90
N GLU A 133 15.06 22.96 -17.13
CA GLU A 133 14.06 22.98 -18.21
C GLU A 133 12.80 22.16 -17.83
N SER A 134 12.99 21.02 -17.17
CA SER A 134 11.86 20.19 -16.71
C SER A 134 11.09 20.83 -15.56
N GLU A 135 11.75 21.54 -14.65
CA GLU A 135 11.11 22.28 -13.58
C GLU A 135 10.30 23.45 -14.12
N VAL A 136 10.87 24.28 -15.01
CA VAL A 136 10.14 25.39 -15.64
C VAL A 136 8.90 24.90 -16.39
N ARG A 137 9.00 23.74 -17.06
CA ARG A 137 7.85 23.14 -17.75
C ARG A 137 6.76 22.65 -16.78
N ARG A 138 7.14 22.14 -15.61
CA ARG A 138 6.22 21.60 -14.59
C ARG A 138 5.69 22.68 -13.64
N ASP A 139 6.38 23.79 -13.52
CA ASP A 139 6.06 24.93 -12.67
C ASP A 139 4.59 25.41 -12.81
N PRO A 140 4.01 25.63 -14.01
CA PRO A 140 2.60 26.04 -14.10
C PRO A 140 1.63 24.98 -13.54
N VAL A 141 1.94 23.70 -13.72
CA VAL A 141 1.14 22.59 -13.15
C VAL A 141 1.30 22.57 -11.63
N TRP A 142 2.51 22.76 -11.13
CA TRP A 142 2.78 22.82 -9.69
C TRP A 142 2.07 23.98 -9.03
N ARG A 143 2.13 25.19 -9.62
CA ARG A 143 1.40 26.36 -9.13
C ARG A 143 -0.11 26.14 -9.16
N PHE A 144 -0.63 25.46 -10.20
CA PHE A 144 -2.04 25.12 -10.25
C PHE A 144 -2.46 24.18 -9.12
N ILE A 145 -1.67 23.12 -8.85
CA ILE A 145 -1.92 22.20 -7.73
C ILE A 145 -1.79 22.93 -6.39
N ALA A 146 -0.80 23.83 -6.25
CA ALA A 146 -0.57 24.59 -5.02
C ALA A 146 -1.73 25.51 -4.66
N ARG A 147 -2.53 25.97 -5.64
CA ARG A 147 -3.77 26.74 -5.36
C ARG A 147 -4.77 25.95 -4.54
N ALA A 148 -4.76 24.61 -4.60
CA ALA A 148 -5.63 23.78 -3.76
C ALA A 148 -5.31 23.93 -2.26
N THR A 149 -4.08 24.34 -1.93
CA THR A 149 -3.61 24.59 -0.56
C THR A 149 -3.90 26.02 -0.09
N GLU A 150 -4.43 26.90 -0.95
CA GLU A 150 -4.87 28.24 -0.53
C GLU A 150 -6.08 28.14 0.42
N THR A 151 -6.24 29.13 1.30
CA THR A 151 -7.23 29.08 2.39
C THR A 151 -8.66 28.81 1.91
N LYS A 152 -9.11 29.45 0.83
CA LYS A 152 -10.49 29.28 0.33
C LYS A 152 -10.71 27.89 -0.30
N PRO A 153 -9.89 27.42 -1.26
CA PRO A 153 -10.03 26.06 -1.78
C PRO A 153 -9.81 24.98 -0.73
N ALA A 154 -8.83 25.15 0.16
CA ALA A 154 -8.53 24.17 1.21
C ALA A 154 -9.70 23.98 2.18
N LEU A 155 -10.39 25.06 2.56
CA LEU A 155 -11.60 24.98 3.40
C LEU A 155 -12.71 24.18 2.71
N PHE A 156 -12.91 24.39 1.41
CA PHE A 156 -13.89 23.62 0.63
C PHE A 156 -13.52 22.14 0.56
N ILE A 157 -12.24 21.82 0.30
CA ILE A 157 -11.74 20.44 0.26
C ILE A 157 -11.92 19.77 1.63
N LEU A 158 -11.56 20.45 2.73
CA LEU A 158 -11.74 19.93 4.08
C LEU A 158 -13.21 19.66 4.39
N ALA A 159 -14.10 20.61 4.07
CA ALA A 159 -15.54 20.43 4.26
C ALA A 159 -16.06 19.22 3.45
N LEU A 160 -15.64 19.09 2.19
CA LEU A 160 -16.01 17.98 1.33
C LEU A 160 -15.50 16.65 1.89
N VAL A 161 -14.23 16.58 2.32
CA VAL A 161 -13.63 15.39 2.94
C VAL A 161 -14.39 15.03 4.21
N THR A 162 -14.70 15.99 5.08
CA THR A 162 -15.48 15.75 6.29
C THR A 162 -16.86 15.18 5.97
N VAL A 163 -17.57 15.76 4.99
CA VAL A 163 -18.89 15.26 4.56
C VAL A 163 -18.77 13.83 4.02
N LEU A 164 -17.78 13.55 3.15
CA LEU A 164 -17.54 12.21 2.62
C LEU A 164 -17.15 11.21 3.70
N THR A 165 -16.37 11.61 4.70
CA THR A 165 -16.02 10.76 5.85
C THR A 165 -17.26 10.42 6.68
N VAL A 166 -18.10 11.42 7.01
CA VAL A 166 -19.35 11.19 7.74
C VAL A 166 -20.28 10.27 6.95
N PHE A 167 -20.45 10.55 5.65
CA PHE A 167 -21.25 9.71 4.76
C PHE A 167 -20.73 8.27 4.71
N GLY A 168 -19.41 8.08 4.61
CA GLY A 168 -18.76 6.77 4.62
C GLY A 168 -18.97 6.02 5.93
N ILE A 169 -18.91 6.71 7.09
CA ILE A 169 -19.20 6.10 8.40
C ILE A 169 -20.66 5.65 8.48
N VAL A 170 -21.60 6.46 8.00
CA VAL A 170 -23.03 6.13 8.02
C VAL A 170 -23.29 4.91 7.13
N LYS A 171 -22.82 4.93 5.88
CA LYS A 171 -23.02 3.81 4.94
C LYS A 171 -22.21 2.57 5.26
N GLY A 172 -21.07 2.70 5.95
CA GLY A 172 -20.27 1.56 6.41
C GLY A 172 -21.03 0.64 7.38
N ARG A 173 -22.06 1.15 8.08
CA ARG A 173 -22.91 0.35 8.96
C ARG A 173 -23.90 -0.56 8.22
N GLU A 174 -24.18 -0.26 6.96
CA GLU A 174 -25.07 -1.06 6.09
C GLU A 174 -24.29 -2.14 5.31
N LEU A 175 -22.97 -2.26 5.52
CA LEU A 175 -22.15 -3.22 4.80
C LEU A 175 -22.48 -4.64 5.27
N ALA A 176 -23.09 -5.43 4.39
CA ALA A 176 -23.35 -6.84 4.65
C ALA A 176 -22.01 -7.59 4.79
N ILE A 177 -21.87 -8.35 5.87
CA ILE A 177 -20.73 -9.20 6.15
C ILE A 177 -21.13 -10.62 5.78
N GLY A 178 -20.40 -11.25 4.87
CA GLY A 178 -20.72 -12.60 4.38
C GLY A 178 -20.76 -12.70 2.87
N ASP A 179 -21.11 -13.89 2.38
CA ASP A 179 -21.30 -14.09 0.94
C ASP A 179 -22.67 -13.56 0.53
N LEU A 180 -22.68 -12.53 -0.30
CA LEU A 180 -23.89 -11.84 -0.75
C LEU A 180 -24.68 -12.66 -1.78
N HIS A 181 -24.06 -13.68 -2.38
CA HIS A 181 -24.65 -14.44 -3.48
C HIS A 181 -24.59 -15.94 -3.20
N ALA A 182 -25.50 -16.70 -3.80
CA ALA A 182 -25.43 -18.17 -3.76
C ALA A 182 -24.27 -18.66 -4.64
N GLY A 183 -23.36 -19.42 -4.04
CA GLY A 183 -22.10 -19.86 -4.64
C GLY A 183 -20.91 -19.12 -4.04
N ILE A 184 -19.71 -19.37 -4.56
CA ILE A 184 -18.45 -18.74 -4.13
C ILE A 184 -18.07 -17.68 -5.20
N PRO A 185 -17.88 -16.40 -4.83
CA PRO A 185 -17.61 -15.32 -5.77
C PRO A 185 -16.23 -15.41 -6.45
N GLU A 186 -15.29 -16.18 -5.90
CA GLU A 186 -14.01 -16.50 -6.53
C GLU A 186 -14.18 -17.36 -7.79
N LEU A 187 -15.32 -18.05 -7.95
CA LEU A 187 -15.64 -18.84 -9.13
C LEU A 187 -16.49 -18.05 -10.12
N ARG A 188 -16.35 -18.36 -11.40
CA ARG A 188 -17.18 -17.76 -12.44
C ARG A 188 -18.67 -18.01 -12.18
N PRO A 189 -19.58 -17.10 -12.54
CA PRO A 189 -21.02 -17.26 -12.31
C PRO A 189 -21.61 -18.57 -12.85
N GLU A 190 -21.03 -19.08 -13.93
CA GLU A 190 -21.39 -20.32 -14.65
C GLU A 190 -20.64 -21.57 -14.17
N ALA A 191 -19.76 -21.44 -13.17
CA ALA A 191 -19.10 -22.61 -12.60
C ALA A 191 -20.15 -23.59 -12.05
N ARG A 192 -19.96 -24.89 -12.30
CA ARG A 192 -20.89 -25.94 -11.85
C ARG A 192 -21.24 -25.82 -10.37
N TYR A 193 -20.26 -25.53 -9.51
CA TYR A 193 -20.48 -25.29 -8.08
C TYR A 193 -21.44 -24.12 -7.80
N ASN A 194 -21.32 -23.02 -8.54
CA ASN A 194 -22.19 -21.85 -8.38
C ASN A 194 -23.59 -22.11 -8.95
N LEU A 195 -23.71 -22.90 -10.02
CA LEU A 195 -24.99 -23.33 -10.58
C LEU A 195 -25.71 -24.31 -9.65
N ASP A 196 -24.99 -25.29 -9.10
CA ASP A 196 -25.51 -26.28 -8.14
C ASP A 196 -25.90 -25.58 -6.82
N SER A 197 -25.07 -24.66 -6.33
CA SER A 197 -25.41 -23.84 -5.15
C SER A 197 -26.66 -23.00 -5.39
N LYS A 198 -26.82 -22.37 -6.56
CA LYS A 198 -28.04 -21.62 -6.89
C LYS A 198 -29.28 -22.52 -6.99
N ARG A 199 -29.12 -23.77 -7.44
CA ARG A 199 -30.20 -24.74 -7.60
C ARG A 199 -30.67 -25.33 -6.26
N ASP A 200 -29.74 -25.72 -5.40
CA ASP A 200 -30.05 -26.45 -4.15
C ASP A 200 -30.41 -25.51 -3.00
N CYS A 201 -29.98 -24.25 -3.07
CA CYS A 201 -30.16 -23.30 -1.97
C CYS A 201 -31.62 -22.97 -1.61
N PRO A 202 -32.54 -22.80 -2.57
CA PRO A 202 -33.97 -22.63 -2.28
C PRO A 202 -34.59 -23.84 -1.55
N GLU A 203 -34.19 -25.06 -1.92
CA GLU A 203 -34.75 -26.31 -1.37
C GLU A 203 -34.32 -26.56 0.08
N VAL A 204 -33.06 -26.24 0.41
CA VAL A 204 -32.51 -26.35 1.77
C VAL A 204 -33.13 -25.32 2.73
N LEU A 205 -33.40 -24.10 2.23
CA LEU A 205 -34.04 -23.05 3.02
C LEU A 205 -35.51 -23.37 3.34
N ASP A 206 -36.23 -24.01 2.41
CA ASP A 206 -37.64 -24.38 2.62
C ASP A 206 -37.80 -25.51 3.64
N ARG A 207 -36.96 -26.56 3.57
CA ARG A 207 -36.92 -27.64 4.58
C ARG A 207 -36.58 -27.13 6.00
N ARG A 208 -35.69 -26.14 6.13
CA ARG A 208 -35.36 -25.56 7.45
C ARG A 208 -36.45 -24.64 8.00
N ARG A 209 -37.15 -23.87 7.14
CA ARG A 209 -38.31 -23.09 7.58
C ARG A 209 -39.40 -23.99 8.18
N GLN A 210 -39.61 -25.17 7.60
CA GLN A 210 -40.60 -26.13 8.08
C GLN A 210 -40.18 -26.85 9.39
N THR A 211 -38.88 -26.97 9.67
CA THR A 211 -38.38 -27.72 10.83
C THR A 211 -37.95 -26.87 12.02
N VAL A 212 -37.52 -25.62 11.81
CA VAL A 212 -36.88 -24.80 12.87
C VAL A 212 -37.58 -23.44 13.10
N GLY A 213 -38.52 -23.02 12.23
CA GLY A 213 -39.25 -21.76 12.43
C GLY A 213 -38.34 -20.51 12.45
N ASP A 214 -37.14 -20.61 11.88
CA ASP A 214 -36.13 -19.55 11.90
C ASP A 214 -36.15 -18.72 10.60
N ARG A 215 -36.05 -17.38 10.74
CA ARG A 215 -36.05 -16.41 9.63
C ARG A 215 -34.63 -16.02 9.20
N GLY A 216 -33.70 -16.98 9.21
CA GLY A 216 -32.33 -16.75 8.76
C GLY A 216 -32.23 -16.54 7.25
N GLY A 217 -31.39 -15.58 6.85
CA GLY A 217 -31.09 -15.26 5.45
C GLY A 217 -30.13 -16.25 4.76
N PRO A 218 -29.65 -15.91 3.55
CA PRO A 218 -28.90 -16.82 2.66
C PRO A 218 -27.61 -17.41 3.25
N GLU A 219 -27.04 -16.84 4.30
CA GLU A 219 -25.87 -17.36 5.01
C GLU A 219 -26.04 -18.78 5.59
N GLN A 220 -27.28 -19.18 5.91
CA GLN A 220 -27.56 -20.50 6.49
C GLN A 220 -27.51 -21.64 5.45
N CYS A 221 -27.59 -21.30 4.17
CA CYS A 221 -27.62 -22.26 3.07
C CYS A 221 -26.30 -23.04 2.93
N LEU A 222 -25.16 -22.34 3.00
CA LEU A 222 -23.82 -22.93 2.98
C LEU A 222 -23.48 -23.70 4.28
N ARG A 223 -24.09 -23.34 5.42
CA ARG A 223 -23.99 -24.13 6.67
C ARG A 223 -24.82 -25.42 6.61
N GLY A 224 -25.96 -25.40 5.91
CA GLY A 224 -26.81 -26.57 5.70
C GLY A 224 -26.18 -27.61 4.79
N LEU A 225 -25.54 -27.18 3.68
CA LEU A 225 -24.83 -28.07 2.77
C LEU A 225 -23.63 -28.75 3.45
N ARG A 226 -22.88 -28.02 4.30
CA ARG A 226 -21.78 -28.61 5.09
C ARG A 226 -22.23 -29.69 6.08
N HIS A 227 -23.44 -29.61 6.63
CA HIS A 227 -23.98 -30.67 7.48
C HIS A 227 -24.53 -31.87 6.70
N HIS A 228 -24.99 -31.66 5.46
CA HIS A 228 -25.39 -32.75 4.58
C HIS A 228 -24.20 -33.50 3.99
N GLU A 229 -23.06 -32.83 3.76
CA GLU A 229 -21.80 -33.48 3.36
C GLU A 229 -21.13 -34.28 4.49
N GLY A 230 -21.50 -34.04 5.76
CA GLY A 230 -21.00 -34.82 6.90
C GLY A 230 -21.48 -36.28 6.95
N ASP A 231 -22.47 -36.64 6.14
CA ASP A 231 -23.04 -37.99 6.04
C ASP A 231 -22.71 -38.66 4.69
N GLY A 232 -21.99 -37.96 3.80
CA GLY A 232 -21.60 -38.42 2.47
C GLY A 232 -20.10 -38.57 2.35
N SER A 233 -19.60 -39.80 2.48
CA SER A 233 -18.19 -40.18 2.34
C SER A 233 -17.53 -39.60 1.07
N ILE A 234 -16.71 -38.56 1.21
CA ILE A 234 -15.72 -38.17 0.19
C ILE A 234 -14.41 -38.87 0.55
N ARG A 235 -14.20 -40.07 -0.01
CA ARG A 235 -12.87 -40.70 -0.09
C ARG A 235 -12.01 -39.86 -1.03
N LEU A 236 -11.13 -39.04 -0.46
CA LEU A 236 -9.95 -38.52 -1.15
C LEU A 236 -8.99 -39.70 -1.41
N VAL A 237 -9.03 -40.22 -2.64
CA VAL A 237 -7.99 -41.12 -3.16
C VAL A 237 -6.79 -40.25 -3.53
N ARG A 238 -5.71 -40.38 -2.74
CA ARG A 238 -4.34 -39.93 -3.07
C ARG A 238 -3.82 -40.69 -4.30
N PRO A 239 -2.91 -40.08 -5.08
CA PRO A 239 -1.49 -40.11 -4.74
C PRO A 239 -0.93 -38.74 -4.32
#